data_AF-A0A2G5L3G1-F1
#
_entry.id   AF-A0A2G5L3G1-F1
#
_cell.length_a   1.000
_cell.length_b   1.000
_cell.length_c   1.000
_cell.angle_alpha   90.00
_cell.angle_beta   90.00
_cell.angle_gamma   90.00
#
_symmetry.space_group_name_H-M   'P 1'
#
loop_
_entity.id
_entity.type
_entity.pdbx_description
1 polymer ?
#
loop_
_entity_poly.entity_id
_entity_poly.type
_entity_poly.pdbx_seq_one_letter_code
_entity_poly.pdbx_strand_id
1 'polypeptide(L)' 'MKQYDTFILVEDINTVARRGMEGVILEVYDSSCIEVEFVEPNGKNIEFDGQSTFQISPASIKIKKAYNIL' A
#
# COMPACT_ATOMS: atom_id res chain seq x y z
N MET A 1 -1.94 -8.58 8.96
CA MET A 1 -1.88 -8.23 7.53
C MET A 1 -2.74 -9.25 6.81
N LYS A 2 -3.66 -8.77 5.99
CA LYS A 2 -4.49 -9.57 5.09
C LYS A 2 -4.83 -8.71 3.88
N GLN A 3 -5.33 -9.35 2.83
CA GLN A 3 -5.91 -8.66 1.69
C GLN A 3 -6.95 -7.63 2.16
N TYR A 4 -6.94 -6.45 1.53
CA TYR A 4 -7.77 -5.28 1.83
C TYR A 4 -7.49 -4.60 3.17
N ASP A 5 -6.46 -4.98 3.92
CA ASP A 5 -5.96 -4.11 4.99
C ASP A 5 -5.43 -2.80 4.38
N THR A 6 -5.75 -1.68 5.03
CA THR A 6 -5.13 -0.39 4.72
C THR A 6 -3.81 -0.24 5.48
N PHE A 7 -2.87 0.50 4.91
CA PHE A 7 -1.55 0.68 5.50
C PHE A 7 -0.99 2.07 5.24
N ILE A 8 0.13 2.37 5.91
CA ILE A 8 0.98 3.54 5.65
C ILE A 8 2.38 3.04 5.28
N LEU A 9 2.97 3.57 4.20
CA LEU A 9 4.37 3.32 3.86
C LEU A 9 5.30 3.89 4.93
N VAL A 10 6.27 3.10 5.40
CA VAL A 10 7.25 3.54 6.40
C VAL A 10 8.58 4.00 5.80
N GLU A 11 8.76 3.83 4.50
CA GLU A 11 9.93 4.25 3.72
C GLU A 11 9.54 4.66 2.29
N ASP A 12 10.47 5.27 1.56
CA ASP A 12 10.30 5.59 0.13
C ASP A 12 10.63 4.34 -0.69
N ILE A 13 9.72 3.94 -1.59
CA ILE A 13 9.91 2.81 -2.51
C ILE A 13 10.50 3.30 -3.84
N ASN A 14 9.98 4.42 -4.34
CA ASN A 14 10.43 5.07 -5.57
C ASN A 14 10.05 6.56 -5.54
N THR A 15 10.18 7.26 -6.68
CA THR A 15 9.92 8.71 -6.78
C THR A 15 8.45 9.11 -6.59
N VAL A 16 7.50 8.18 -6.76
CA VAL A 16 6.07 8.44 -6.60
C VAL A 16 5.45 7.80 -5.35
N ALA A 17 5.92 6.60 -4.98
CA ALA A 17 5.50 5.86 -3.79
C ALA A 17 6.43 6.18 -2.62
N ARG A 18 6.06 7.20 -1.84
CA ARG A 18 6.87 7.81 -0.79
C ARG A 18 6.33 7.49 0.61
N ARG A 19 7.22 7.60 1.59
CA ARG A 19 6.92 7.44 3.02
C ARG A 19 5.71 8.27 3.44
N GLY A 20 4.85 7.68 4.24
CA GLY A 20 3.65 8.32 4.78
C GLY A 20 2.42 8.20 3.89
N MET A 21 2.57 7.71 2.65
CA MET A 21 1.43 7.47 1.77
C MET A 21 0.61 6.28 2.24
N GLU A 22 -0.69 6.39 2.01
CA GLU A 22 -1.65 5.34 2.35
C GLU A 22 -1.98 4.49 1.14
N GLY A 23 -2.21 3.21 1.39
CA GLY A 23 -2.56 2.26 0.36
C GLY A 23 -3.41 1.12 0.88
N VAL A 24 -3.77 0.23 -0.04
CA VAL A 24 -4.54 -0.98 0.22
C VAL A 24 -3.75 -2.19 -0.28
N ILE A 25 -3.75 -3.27 0.50
CA ILE A 25 -3.17 -4.55 0.07
C ILE A 25 -4.14 -5.23 -0.89
N LEU A 26 -3.70 -5.48 -2.12
CA LEU A 26 -4.49 -6.15 -3.15
C LEU A 26 -4.29 -7.66 -3.14
N GLU A 27 -3.11 -8.15 -2.80
CA GLU A 27 -2.81 -9.58 -2.72
C GLU A 27 -1.66 -9.84 -1.73
N VAL A 28 -1.70 -10.98 -1.04
CA VAL A 28 -0.60 -11.44 -0.17
C VAL A 28 -0.01 -12.71 -0.77
N TYR A 29 1.10 -12.56 -1.50
CA TYR A 29 1.76 -13.70 -2.14
C TYR A 29 2.45 -14.60 -1.10
N ASP A 30 3.30 -14.00 -0.26
CA ASP A 30 4.03 -14.71 0.79
C ASP A 30 4.55 -13.74 1.88
N SER A 31 5.46 -14.22 2.75
CA SER A 31 6.04 -13.42 3.83
C SER A 31 7.00 -12.32 3.36
N SER A 32 7.39 -12.30 2.09
CA SER A 32 8.37 -11.40 1.50
C SER A 32 7.77 -10.44 0.47
N CYS A 33 6.61 -10.75 -0.10
CA CYS A 33 6.01 -9.98 -1.18
C CYS A 33 4.49 -9.81 -1.01
N ILE A 34 4.02 -8.58 -1.19
CA ILE A 34 2.60 -8.21 -1.28
C ILE A 34 2.38 -7.31 -2.50
N GLU A 35 1.20 -7.39 -3.10
CA GLU A 35 0.74 -6.45 -4.12
C GLU A 35 -0.07 -5.35 -3.45
N VAL A 36 0.21 -4.09 -3.77
CA VAL A 36 -0.49 -2.92 -3.20
C VAL A 36 -0.89 -1.90 -4.24
N GLU A 37 -1.90 -1.12 -3.93
CA GLU A 37 -2.20 0.14 -4.64
C GLU A 37 -2.13 1.33 -3.70
N PHE A 38 -1.79 2.49 -4.26
CA PHE A 38 -1.82 3.77 -3.58
C PHE A 38 -2.88 4.66 -4.22
N VAL A 39 -3.69 5.31 -3.39
CA VAL A 39 -4.76 6.19 -3.86
C VAL A 39 -4.41 7.63 -3.51
N GLU A 40 -4.41 8.50 -4.52
CA GLU A 40 -4.27 9.93 -4.34
C GLU A 40 -5.49 10.52 -3.60
N PRO A 41 -5.38 11.71 -2.97
CA PRO A 41 -6.52 12.38 -2.34
C PRO A 41 -7.73 12.63 -3.27
N ASN A 42 -7.49 12.64 -4.58
CA ASN A 42 -8.53 12.81 -5.61
C ASN A 42 -9.27 11.50 -5.97
N GLY A 43 -8.91 10.37 -5.33
CA GLY A 43 -9.51 9.06 -5.57
C GLY A 43 -8.94 8.28 -6.76
N LYS A 44 -7.90 8.77 -7.44
CA LYS A 44 -7.21 8.04 -8.50
C LYS A 44 -6.07 7.21 -7.93
N ASN A 45 -5.79 6.09 -8.59
CA ASN A 45 -4.59 5.30 -8.31
C ASN A 45 -3.36 6.05 -8.81
N ILE A 46 -2.27 5.90 -8.08
CA ILE A 46 -0.96 6.33 -8.54
C ILE A 46 -0.51 5.39 -9.65
N GLU A 47 -0.07 5.97 -10.76
CA GLU A 47 0.53 5.24 -11.86
C GLU A 47 2.02 5.57 -11.95
N PHE A 48 2.84 4.54 -12.15
CA PHE A 48 4.26 4.65 -12.40
C PHE A 48 4.66 3.67 -13.51
N ASP A 49 5.30 4.17 -14.56
CA ASP A 49 5.72 3.37 -15.72
C ASP A 49 4.58 2.49 -16.29
N GLY A 50 3.35 3.02 -16.33
CA GLY A 50 2.16 2.31 -16.84
C GLY A 50 1.54 1.29 -15.87
N GLN A 51 2.02 1.21 -14.62
CA GLN A 51 1.50 0.30 -13.60
C GLN A 51 0.81 1.08 -12.47
N SER A 52 -0.37 0.62 -12.06
CA SER A 52 -1.14 1.20 -10.95
C SER A 52 -1.04 0.42 -9.64
N THR A 53 -0.29 -0.68 -9.65
CA THR A 53 -0.06 -1.54 -8.50
C THR A 53 1.42 -1.83 -8.37
N PHE A 54 1.86 -2.16 -7.15
CA PHE A 54 3.26 -2.28 -6.79
C PHE A 54 3.49 -3.52 -5.95
N GLN A 55 4.56 -4.26 -6.27
CA GLN A 55 5.08 -5.30 -5.39
C GLN A 55 6.06 -4.70 -4.40
N ILE A 56 5.78 -4.86 -3.12
CA ILE A 56 6.63 -4.35 -2.04
C ILE A 56 6.83 -5.39 -0.94
N SER A 57 7.83 -5.15 -0.10
CA SER A 57 8.03 -5.96 1.08
C SER A 57 6.97 -5.63 2.15
N PRO A 58 6.40 -6.64 2.83
CA PRO A 58 5.60 -6.43 4.04
C PRO A 58 6.30 -5.59 5.12
N ALA A 59 7.63 -5.55 5.15
CA ALA A 59 8.41 -4.75 6.10
C ALA A 59 8.32 -3.22 5.82
N SER A 60 7.98 -2.84 4.58
CA SER A 60 7.89 -1.44 4.15
C SER A 60 6.58 -0.76 4.56
N ILE A 61 5.67 -1.47 5.25
CA ILE A 61 4.34 -0.96 5.60
C ILE A 61 4.00 -1.10 7.08
N LYS A 62 3.12 -0.20 7.54
CA LYS A 62 2.45 -0.28 8.84
C LYS A 62 0.94 -0.37 8.64
N ILE A 63 0.34 -1.48 9.08
CA ILE A 63 -1.12 -1.70 8.98
C ILE A 63 -1.87 -0.67 9.82
N LYS A 64 -2.87 -0.02 9.22
CA LYS A 64 -3.83 0.83 9.92
C LYS A 64 -4.84 -0.06 10.63
N LYS A 65 -5.04 0.15 11.93
CA LYS A 65 -6.13 -0.53 12.64
C LYS A 65 -7.46 -0.02 12.10
N ALA A 66 -8.34 -0.91 11.67
CA ALA A 66 -9.72 -0.56 11.40
C ALA A 66 -10.33 -0.01 12.70
N TYR A 67 -10.88 1.20 12.64
CA TYR A 67 -11.71 1.70 13.73
C TYR A 67 -13.05 0.95 13.65
N ASN A 68 -13.30 0.05 14.60
CA ASN A 68 -14.63 -0.49 14.79
C ASN A 68 -15.52 0.66 15.28
N ILE A 69 -16.39 1.15 14.41
CA ILE A 69 -17.51 1.99 14.82
C ILE A 69 -18.53 1.01 15.41
N LEU A 70 -18.68 1.05 16.73
CA LEU A 70 -19.71 0.32 17.49
C LEU A 70 -21.08 0.95 17.27
#